data_AF-A0A7X7B6V5-F1
#
_entry.id   AF-A0A7X7B6V5-F1
#
_cell.length_a   1.000
_cell.length_b   1.000
_cell.length_c   1.000
_cell.angle_alpha   90.00
_cell.angle_beta   90.00
_cell.angle_gamma   90.00
#
_symmetry.space_group_name_H-M   'P 1'
#
loop_
_entity.id
_entity.type
_entity.pdbx_description
1 polymer ?
#
loop_
_entity_poly.entity_id
_entity_poly.type
_entity_poly.pdbx_seq_one_letter_code
_entity_poly.pdbx_strand_id
1 'polypeptide(L)'
;MDKRQHQKAEYDFDRTIREYLRQGREKLIKDLTGTREAIKLIANDKARDFMLVTDRGLNKEERDYLVEIIISSMCQTFCYGYGIGKIEGKTNSRVYL
;
A
#
# COMPACT_ATOMS: atom_id res chain seq x y z
N MET A 1 23.91 21.63 -10.78
CA MET A 1 22.68 21.91 -10.00
C MET A 1 23.08 22.24 -8.57
N ASP A 2 22.55 23.32 -7.99
CA ASP A 2 22.86 23.76 -6.62
C ASP A 2 22.28 22.79 -5.58
N LYS A 3 23.05 22.39 -4.56
CA LYS A 3 22.61 21.51 -3.46
C LYS A 3 21.29 21.97 -2.82
N ARG A 4 21.06 23.28 -2.75
CA ARG A 4 19.81 23.84 -2.18
C ARG A 4 18.57 23.58 -3.05
N GLN A 5 18.74 23.51 -4.37
CA GLN A 5 17.62 23.21 -5.28
C GLN A 5 17.23 21.73 -5.22
N HIS A 6 18.20 20.84 -5.03
CA HIS A 6 17.94 19.41 -4.89
C HIS A 6 17.16 19.09 -3.61
N GLN A 7 17.59 19.64 -2.46
CA GLN A 7 16.88 19.46 -1.18
C GLN A 7 15.44 19.99 -1.20
N LYS A 8 15.21 21.13 -1.87
CA LYS A 8 13.86 21.68 -2.01
C LYS A 8 12.97 20.76 -2.86
N ALA A 9 13.49 20.26 -3.97
CA ALA A 9 12.76 19.35 -4.84
C ALA A 9 12.40 18.03 -4.14
N GLU A 10 13.31 17.49 -3.33
CA GLU A 10 13.09 16.30 -2.51
C GLU A 10 12.00 16.54 -1.45
N TYR A 11 12.06 17.67 -0.75
CA TYR A 11 11.02 18.06 0.21
C TYR A 11 9.64 18.24 -0.45
N ASP A 12 9.59 18.90 -1.62
CA ASP A 12 8.34 19.09 -2.36
C ASP A 12 7.79 17.75 -2.87
N PHE A 13 8.64 16.80 -3.24
CA PHE A 13 8.25 15.44 -3.59
C PHE A 13 7.68 14.69 -2.39
N ASP A 14 8.38 14.66 -1.25
CA ASP A 14 7.93 13.99 -0.02
C ASP A 14 6.57 14.53 0.46
N ARG A 15 6.39 15.87 0.44
CA ARG A 15 5.10 16.48 0.75
C ARG A 15 4.00 16.03 -0.21
N THR A 16 4.30 15.99 -1.51
CA THR A 16 3.32 15.63 -2.55
C THR A 16 2.92 14.16 -2.46
N ILE A 17 3.89 13.25 -2.30
CA ILE A 17 3.59 11.82 -2.19
C ILE A 17 2.76 11.54 -0.95
N ARG A 18 3.11 12.12 0.22
CA ARG A 18 2.32 11.97 1.46
C ARG A 18 0.86 12.37 1.28
N GLU A 19 0.61 13.48 0.59
CA GLU A 19 -0.75 13.95 0.33
C GLU A 19 -1.51 12.96 -0.58
N TYR A 20 -0.87 12.41 -1.62
CA TYR A 20 -1.54 11.39 -2.43
C TYR A 20 -1.70 10.05 -1.73
N LEU A 21 -0.78 9.65 -0.84
CA LEU A 21 -0.98 8.47 0.02
C LEU A 21 -2.22 8.66 0.90
N ARG A 22 -2.39 9.85 1.49
CA ARG A 22 -3.58 10.20 2.29
C ARG A 22 -4.85 10.09 1.45
N GLN A 23 -4.86 10.68 0.25
CA GLN A 23 -6.00 10.59 -0.67
C GLN A 23 -6.31 9.15 -1.11
N GLY A 24 -5.27 8.35 -1.41
CA GLY A 24 -5.41 6.94 -1.77
C GLY A 24 -6.05 6.14 -0.64
N ARG A 25 -5.64 6.40 0.61
CA ARG A 25 -6.24 5.79 1.81
C ARG A 25 -7.70 6.19 1.98
N GLU A 26 -8.02 7.48 1.85
CA GLU A 26 -9.40 7.97 1.94
C GLU A 26 -10.29 7.34 0.88
N LYS A 27 -9.82 7.26 -0.36
CA LYS A 27 -10.52 6.61 -1.46
C LYS A 27 -10.74 5.12 -1.21
N LEU A 28 -9.71 4.42 -0.71
CA LEU A 28 -9.83 3.00 -0.38
C LEU A 28 -10.89 2.75 0.69
N ILE A 29 -10.93 3.60 1.72
CA ILE A 29 -11.87 3.47 2.85
C ILE A 29 -13.30 3.84 2.46
N LYS A 30 -13.49 4.96 1.76
CA LYS A 30 -14.81 5.54 1.51
C LYS A 30 -15.48 4.97 0.25
N ASP A 31 -14.70 4.79 -0.81
CA ASP A 31 -15.26 4.60 -2.15
C ASP A 31 -15.06 3.18 -2.67
N LEU A 32 -14.04 2.46 -2.19
CA LEU A 32 -13.62 1.17 -2.73
C LEU A 32 -13.89 0.01 -1.77
N THR A 33 -15.11 -0.07 -1.24
CA THR A 33 -15.52 -1.17 -0.35
C THR A 33 -15.31 -2.54 -0.99
N GLY A 34 -15.65 -2.72 -2.26
CA GLY A 34 -15.41 -3.99 -2.97
C GLY A 34 -13.93 -4.38 -3.02
N THR A 35 -13.03 -3.41 -3.17
CA THR A 35 -11.58 -3.65 -3.12
C THR A 35 -11.13 -4.08 -1.74
N ARG A 36 -11.66 -3.46 -0.66
CA ARG A 36 -11.34 -3.86 0.71
C ARG A 36 -11.81 -5.27 1.03
N GLU A 37 -13.00 -5.66 0.60
CA GLU A 37 -13.49 -7.03 0.77
C GLU A 37 -12.66 -8.03 -0.03
N ALA A 38 -12.27 -7.70 -1.27
CA ALA A 38 -11.35 -8.53 -2.05
C ALA A 38 -9.98 -8.70 -1.36
N ILE A 39 -9.42 -7.63 -0.77
CA ILE A 39 -8.17 -7.70 0.01
C ILE A 39 -8.32 -8.67 1.20
N LYS A 40 -9.44 -8.63 1.93
CA LYS A 40 -9.69 -9.57 3.04
C LYS A 40 -9.75 -11.02 2.56
N LEU A 41 -10.42 -11.30 1.44
CA LEU A 41 -10.48 -12.64 0.87
C LEU A 41 -9.08 -13.14 0.49
N ILE A 42 -8.31 -12.30 -0.21
CA ILE A 42 -6.92 -12.62 -0.59
C ILE A 42 -6.05 -12.87 0.65
N ALA A 43 -6.18 -12.04 1.69
CA ALA A 43 -5.40 -12.21 2.92
C ALA A 43 -5.70 -13.53 3.63
N ASN A 44 -6.98 -13.94 3.69
CA ASN A 44 -7.37 -15.23 4.25
C ASN A 44 -6.81 -16.41 3.43
N ASP A 45 -6.88 -16.34 2.10
CA ASP A 45 -6.32 -17.36 1.24
C ASP A 45 -4.79 -17.44 1.39
N LYS A 46 -4.11 -16.29 1.50
CA LYS A 46 -2.66 -16.25 1.72
C LYS A 46 -2.24 -16.78 3.09
N ALA A 47 -3.03 -16.55 4.13
CA ALA A 47 -2.79 -17.17 5.43
C ALA A 47 -2.94 -18.70 5.37
N ARG A 48 -3.89 -19.22 4.57
CA ARG A 48 -4.03 -20.65 4.31
C ARG A 48 -2.83 -21.20 3.54
N ASP A 49 -2.43 -20.53 2.47
CA ASP A 49 -1.25 -20.90 1.67
C ASP A 49 0.01 -20.96 2.54
N PHE A 50 0.19 -19.99 3.43
CA PHE A 50 1.31 -19.97 4.37
C PHE A 50 1.32 -21.23 5.24
N MET A 51 0.19 -21.60 5.84
CA MET A 51 0.10 -22.80 6.67
C MET A 51 0.42 -24.08 5.89
N LEU A 52 -0.04 -24.17 4.63
CA LEU A 52 0.22 -25.32 3.75
C LEU A 52 1.70 -25.42 3.36
N VAL A 53 2.31 -24.30 2.96
CA VAL A 53 3.71 -24.27 2.50
C VAL A 53 4.69 -24.49 3.64
N THR A 54 4.37 -24.00 4.84
CA THR A 54 5.25 -24.12 6.01
C THR A 54 5.04 -25.39 6.81
N ASP A 55 4.02 -26.19 6.46
CA ASP A 55 3.54 -27.34 7.24
C ASP A 55 3.33 -26.98 8.72
N ARG A 56 2.88 -25.74 8.97
CA ARG A 56 2.70 -25.20 10.31
C ARG A 56 1.25 -24.78 10.52
N GLY A 57 0.63 -25.42 11.51
CA GLY A 57 -0.65 -24.97 12.07
C GLY A 57 -0.49 -23.62 12.76
N LEU A 58 -1.46 -22.72 12.52
CA LEU A 58 -1.65 -21.51 13.32
C LEU A 58 -2.96 -21.64 14.09
N ASN A 59 -2.92 -21.23 15.36
CA ASN A 59 -4.14 -21.04 16.13
C ASN A 59 -4.94 -19.84 15.58
N LYS A 60 -6.14 -19.61 16.13
CA LYS A 60 -7.03 -18.56 15.63
C LYS A 60 -6.40 -17.17 15.71
N GLU A 61 -5.81 -16.83 16.85
CA GLU A 61 -5.23 -15.51 17.09
C GLU A 61 -4.02 -15.26 16.18
N GLU A 62 -3.13 -16.24 16.05
CA GLU A 62 -1.99 -16.18 15.12
C GLU A 62 -2.44 -15.99 13.67
N ARG A 63 -3.51 -16.67 13.26
CA ARG A 63 -4.10 -16.52 11.93
C ARG A 63 -4.69 -15.13 11.73
N ASP A 64 -5.44 -14.64 12.71
CA ASP A 64 -6.05 -13.31 12.66
C ASP A 64 -4.95 -12.22 12.56
N TYR A 65 -3.84 -12.36 13.30
CA TYR A 65 -2.68 -11.47 13.18
C TYR A 65 -2.03 -11.53 11.80
N LEU A 66 -1.80 -12.73 11.26
CA LEU A 66 -1.21 -12.88 9.93
C LEU A 66 -2.10 -12.25 8.84
N VAL A 67 -3.42 -12.49 8.92
CA VAL A 67 -4.40 -11.89 8.00
C VAL A 67 -4.35 -10.36 8.09
N GLU A 68 -4.32 -9.78 9.28
CA GLU A 68 -4.28 -8.32 9.46
C GLU A 68 -2.97 -7.70 8.93
N ILE A 69 -1.83 -8.39 9.10
CA ILE A 69 -0.55 -7.97 8.50
C ILE A 69 -0.64 -7.94 6.97
N ILE A 70 -1.25 -8.97 6.36
CA ILE A 70 -1.41 -9.02 4.91
C ILE A 70 -2.36 -7.93 4.43
N ILE A 71 -3.51 -7.74 5.10
CA ILE A 71 -4.48 -6.69 4.76
C ILE A 71 -3.82 -5.31 4.82
N SER A 72 -3.12 -4.99 5.92
CA SER A 72 -2.47 -3.70 6.11
C SER A 72 -1.38 -3.47 5.05
N SER A 73 -0.58 -4.49 4.73
CA SER A 73 0.44 -4.43 3.68
C SER A 73 -0.15 -4.21 2.28
N MET A 74 -1.25 -4.89 1.95
CA MET A 74 -1.95 -4.71 0.67
C MET A 74 -2.59 -3.31 0.56
N CYS A 75 -3.22 -2.83 1.64
CA CYS A 75 -3.77 -1.48 1.70
C CYS A 75 -2.67 -0.42 1.53
N GLN A 76 -1.52 -0.61 2.17
CA GLN A 76 -0.37 0.27 2.03
C GLN A 76 0.14 0.28 0.58
N THR A 77 0.30 -0.90 -0.02
CA THR A 77 0.73 -1.05 -1.43
C THR A 77 -0.24 -0.36 -2.38
N PHE A 78 -1.54 -0.51 -2.17
CA PHE A 78 -2.56 0.23 -2.93
C PHE A 78 -2.35 1.74 -2.85
N CYS A 79 -2.14 2.28 -1.64
CA CYS A 79 -1.94 3.72 -1.44
C CYS A 79 -0.69 4.21 -2.17
N TYR A 80 0.42 3.47 -2.11
CA TYR A 80 1.63 3.80 -2.87
C TYR A 80 1.40 3.75 -4.38
N GLY A 81 0.74 2.72 -4.90
CA GLY A 81 0.38 2.63 -6.31
C GLY A 81 -0.47 3.83 -6.77
N TYR A 82 -1.44 4.23 -5.94
CA TYR A 82 -2.24 5.42 -6.18
C TYR A 82 -1.39 6.70 -6.19
N GLY A 83 -0.51 6.87 -5.20
CA GLY A 83 0.33 8.05 -5.06
C GLY A 83 1.33 8.21 -6.21
N ILE A 84 2.03 7.13 -6.55
CA ILE A 84 2.97 7.07 -7.67
C ILE A 84 2.25 7.38 -8.98
N GLY A 85 1.14 6.70 -9.27
CA GLY A 85 0.39 6.92 -10.51
C GLY A 85 -0.11 8.36 -10.67
N LYS A 86 -0.47 9.03 -9.58
CA LYS A 86 -0.83 10.46 -9.59
C LYS A 86 0.36 11.38 -9.89
N ILE A 87 1.56 11.05 -9.41
CA ILE A 87 2.77 11.81 -9.70
C ILE A 87 3.17 11.58 -11.16
N GLU A 88 3.27 10.33 -11.60
CA GLU A 88 3.63 9.98 -12.99
C GLU A 88 2.68 10.62 -13.99
N GLY A 89 1.37 10.60 -13.73
CA GLY A 89 0.37 11.24 -14.57
C GLY A 89 0.45 12.78 -14.61
N LYS A 90 1.12 13.42 -13.65
CA LYS A 90 1.35 14.87 -13.66
C LYS A 90 2.69 15.27 -14.28
N THR A 91 3.72 14.43 -14.15
CA THR A 91 5.07 14.74 -14.61
C THR A 91 5.40 14.12 -15.97
N ASN A 92 4.54 13.23 -16.50
CA ASN A 92 4.82 12.39 -17.67
C ASN A 92 6.17 11.67 -17.59
N SER A 93 6.65 11.42 -16.36
CA SER A 93 7.93 10.83 -16.06
C SER A 93 7.71 9.66 -15.12
N ARG A 94 8.39 8.53 -15.39
CA ARG A 94 8.35 7.38 -14.49
C ARG A 94 8.98 7.73 -13.16
N VAL A 95 8.33 7.31 -12.07
CA VAL A 95 8.86 7.42 -10.72
C VAL A 95 9.43 6.07 -10.32
N TYR A 96 10.70 6.05 -9.94
CA TYR A 96 11.37 4.88 -9.40
C TYR A 96 11.53 5.08 -7.89
N LEU A 97 11.09 4.11 -7.11
CA LEU A 97 11.31 4.03 -5.66
C LEU A 97 12.59 3.25 -5.35
#